data_AF-A0A8W8KD14-F1
#
_entry.id   AF-A0A8W8KD14-F1
#
_cell.length_a   1.000
_cell.length_b   1.000
_cell.length_c   1.000
_cell.angle_alpha   90.00
_cell.angle_beta   90.00
_cell.angle_gamma   90.00
#
_symmetry.space_group_name_H-M   'P 1'
#
loop_
_entity.id
_entity.type
_entity.pdbx_description
1 polymer ?
#
loop_
_entity_poly.entity_id
_entity_poly.type
_entity_poly.pdbx_seq_one_letter_code
_entity_poly.pdbx_strand_id
1 'polypeptide(L)'
;LLQAQRAKDNGVYVFAVGVGKKVNDQELLGIASGPESVIKVDTYEELRENELQDKLIDLTCEAGENTPLPPVTPNVQCEKKKADIIFALDQSTSIGSQKNFSIELDFVNYLIKKLAVASDETRIGAVVFSDDSERRLELRDGINRDSVVDTIHKFKWGTGNTYMDKAFADMREGFLPAKGGRPGLVPQIAVLLTDGSATDPYTAESEANKLKNNGVEIFAIGVKGADRNALETYASRPRNVFFVDELIALNTISDAVLTELCA
;
A
#
# COMPACT_ATOMS: atom_id res chain seq x y z
N LEU A 1 -12.54 16.42 3.95
CA LEU A 1 -11.94 17.50 3.11
C LEU A 1 -10.58 17.11 2.54
N LEU A 2 -9.56 16.79 3.34
CA LEU A 2 -8.22 16.42 2.83
C LEU A 2 -8.25 15.27 1.81
N GLN A 3 -9.01 14.20 2.07
CA GLN A 3 -9.11 13.07 1.13
C GLN A 3 -9.83 13.43 -0.17
N ALA A 4 -10.87 14.26 -0.09
CA ALA A 4 -11.56 14.77 -1.28
C ALA A 4 -10.63 15.66 -2.12
N GLN A 5 -9.80 16.48 -1.47
CA GLN A 5 -8.78 17.26 -2.18
C GLN A 5 -7.77 16.35 -2.88
N ARG A 6 -7.26 15.31 -2.20
CA ARG A 6 -6.35 14.33 -2.82
C ARG A 6 -6.97 13.62 -4.02
N ALA A 7 -8.24 13.25 -3.95
CA ALA A 7 -8.94 12.66 -5.10
C ALA A 7 -8.95 13.64 -6.29
N LYS A 8 -9.32 14.91 -6.04
CA LYS A 8 -9.33 15.97 -7.06
C LYS A 8 -7.94 16.24 -7.65
N ASP A 9 -6.92 16.30 -6.80
CA ASP A 9 -5.52 16.48 -7.22
C ASP A 9 -5.04 15.32 -8.11
N ASN A 10 -5.62 14.13 -7.94
CA ASN A 10 -5.34 12.93 -8.75
C ASN A 10 -6.25 12.81 -10.00
N GLY A 11 -6.95 13.88 -10.39
CA GLY A 11 -7.80 13.89 -11.58
C GLY A 11 -9.13 13.16 -11.40
N VAL A 12 -9.58 12.93 -10.17
CA VAL A 12 -10.93 12.41 -9.89
C VAL A 12 -11.89 13.58 -9.77
N TYR A 13 -12.95 13.57 -10.60
CA TYR A 13 -14.04 14.54 -10.49
C TYR A 13 -15.10 14.02 -9.50
N VAL A 14 -15.40 14.81 -8.47
CA VAL A 14 -16.22 14.39 -7.33
C VAL A 14 -17.57 15.09 -7.35
N PHE A 15 -18.65 14.30 -7.42
CA PHE A 15 -20.01 14.76 -7.19
C PHE A 15 -20.43 14.50 -5.74
N ALA A 16 -21.07 15.47 -5.10
CA ALA A 16 -21.54 15.36 -3.73
C ALA A 16 -23.06 15.52 -3.67
N VAL A 17 -23.77 14.44 -3.27
CA VAL A 17 -25.24 14.43 -3.16
C VAL A 17 -25.66 14.52 -1.69
N GLY A 18 -26.31 15.62 -1.32
CA GLY A 18 -26.89 15.83 0.00
C GLY A 18 -28.38 15.55 0.03
N VAL A 19 -28.84 14.76 1.00
CA VAL A 19 -30.27 14.44 1.18
C VAL A 19 -30.77 14.99 2.51
N GLY A 20 -31.78 15.85 2.45
CA GLY A 20 -32.46 16.41 3.62
C GLY A 20 -31.92 17.74 4.13
N LYS A 21 -32.66 18.33 5.07
CA LYS A 21 -32.47 19.72 5.53
C LYS A 21 -31.30 19.95 6.50
N LYS A 22 -30.65 18.88 6.96
CA LYS A 22 -29.53 18.93 7.92
C LYS A 22 -28.16 18.85 7.24
N VAL A 23 -28.13 18.82 5.93
CA VAL A 23 -26.89 18.76 5.15
C VAL A 23 -26.09 20.06 5.35
N ASN A 24 -24.79 19.91 5.54
CA ASN A 24 -23.86 21.03 5.63
C ASN A 24 -23.36 21.40 4.22
N ASP A 25 -23.84 22.52 3.69
CA ASP A 25 -23.50 22.96 2.33
C ASP A 25 -22.02 23.26 2.16
N GLN A 26 -21.37 23.78 3.20
CA GLN A 26 -19.94 24.07 3.17
C GLN A 26 -19.10 22.80 3.15
N GLU A 27 -19.59 21.73 3.79
CA GLU A 27 -18.94 20.42 3.74
C GLU A 27 -19.06 19.78 2.36
N LEU A 28 -20.26 19.80 1.76
CA LEU A 28 -20.46 19.29 0.40
C LEU A 28 -19.62 20.04 -0.62
N LEU A 29 -19.59 21.38 -0.54
CA LEU A 29 -18.74 22.21 -1.40
C LEU A 29 -17.25 21.90 -1.23
N GLY A 30 -16.82 21.58 -0.01
CA GLY A 30 -15.43 21.18 0.23
C GLY A 30 -15.08 19.78 -0.30
N ILE A 31 -16.08 18.90 -0.46
CA ILE A 31 -15.91 17.55 -1.02
C ILE A 31 -15.96 17.59 -2.56
N ALA A 32 -16.97 18.25 -3.12
CA ALA A 32 -17.23 18.29 -4.55
C ALA A 32 -16.09 18.95 -5.34
N SER A 33 -16.05 18.69 -6.64
CA SER A 33 -15.10 19.32 -7.58
C SER A 33 -15.40 20.78 -7.87
N GLY A 34 -16.65 21.19 -7.68
CA GLY A 34 -17.12 22.57 -7.86
C GLY A 34 -18.57 22.71 -7.40
N PRO A 35 -19.09 23.95 -7.28
CA PRO A 35 -20.48 24.19 -6.88
C PRO A 35 -21.52 23.48 -7.77
N GLU A 36 -21.23 23.33 -9.06
CA GLU A 36 -22.04 22.65 -10.07
C GLU A 36 -22.15 21.13 -9.85
N SER A 37 -21.21 20.55 -9.10
CA SER A 37 -21.18 19.11 -8.77
C SER A 37 -21.77 18.81 -7.39
N VAL A 38 -22.40 19.81 -6.75
CA VAL A 38 -23.18 19.64 -5.53
C VAL A 38 -24.66 19.51 -5.88
N ILE A 39 -25.26 18.39 -5.47
CA ILE A 39 -26.66 18.09 -5.71
C ILE A 39 -27.35 17.97 -4.36
N LYS A 40 -28.47 18.66 -4.19
CA LYS A 40 -29.25 18.62 -2.97
C LYS A 40 -30.69 18.23 -3.28
N VAL A 41 -31.21 17.33 -2.47
CA VAL A 41 -32.62 16.94 -2.46
C VAL A 41 -33.16 17.05 -1.04
N ASP A 42 -34.46 17.31 -0.88
CA ASP A 42 -35.08 17.43 0.45
C ASP A 42 -35.44 16.07 1.04
N THR A 43 -35.69 15.07 0.19
CA THR A 43 -36.12 13.72 0.58
C THR A 43 -35.43 12.63 -0.24
N TYR A 44 -35.46 11.40 0.27
CA TYR A 44 -34.96 10.25 -0.48
C TYR A 44 -35.87 9.85 -1.67
N GLU A 45 -37.11 10.33 -1.70
CA GLU A 45 -38.04 10.07 -2.81
C GLU A 45 -37.58 10.77 -4.09
N GLU A 46 -37.08 12.00 -3.96
CA GLU A 46 -36.50 12.79 -5.06
C GLU A 46 -35.30 12.11 -5.74
N LEU A 47 -34.55 11.25 -5.03
CA LEU A 47 -33.47 10.45 -5.64
C LEU A 47 -33.97 9.45 -6.69
N ARG A 48 -35.26 9.10 -6.64
CA ARG A 48 -35.90 8.14 -7.54
C ARG A 48 -36.54 8.82 -8.74
N GLU A 49 -36.55 10.14 -8.79
CA GLU A 49 -37.10 10.90 -9.91
C GLU A 49 -36.16 10.78 -11.11
N ASN A 50 -36.74 10.40 -12.26
CA ASN A 50 -35.98 10.21 -13.49
C ASN A 50 -35.23 11.48 -13.90
N GLU A 51 -35.83 12.66 -13.68
CA GLU A 51 -35.20 13.95 -14.01
C GLU A 51 -33.88 14.16 -13.26
N LEU A 52 -33.80 13.76 -11.99
CA LEU A 52 -32.56 13.88 -11.21
C LEU A 52 -31.52 12.86 -11.66
N GLN A 53 -31.95 11.65 -12.01
CA GLN A 53 -31.06 10.59 -12.51
C GLN A 53 -30.48 10.97 -13.86
N ASP A 54 -31.30 11.46 -14.79
CA ASP A 54 -30.89 11.94 -16.10
C ASP A 54 -29.91 13.11 -15.97
N LYS A 55 -30.23 14.08 -15.10
CA LYS A 55 -29.32 15.19 -14.78
C LYS A 55 -27.97 14.72 -14.23
N LEU A 56 -27.97 13.74 -13.33
CA LEU A 56 -26.74 13.16 -12.78
C LEU A 56 -25.91 12.49 -13.87
N ILE A 57 -26.57 11.72 -14.76
CA ILE A 57 -25.92 11.07 -15.89
C ILE A 57 -25.26 12.12 -16.78
N ASP A 58 -26.00 13.14 -17.21
CA ASP A 58 -25.48 14.21 -18.08
C ASP A 58 -24.29 14.92 -17.45
N LEU A 59 -24.40 15.31 -16.18
CA LEU A 59 -23.31 15.96 -15.45
C LEU A 59 -22.07 15.06 -15.36
N THR A 60 -22.25 13.77 -15.08
CA THR A 60 -21.12 12.83 -15.00
C THR A 60 -20.47 12.58 -16.35
N CYS A 61 -21.23 12.57 -17.44
CA CYS A 61 -20.71 12.47 -18.80
C CYS A 61 -19.90 13.72 -19.19
N GLU A 62 -20.46 14.92 -18.96
CA GLU A 62 -19.77 16.18 -19.23
C GLU A 62 -18.50 16.33 -18.39
N ALA A 63 -18.55 15.96 -17.12
CA ALA A 63 -17.37 15.90 -16.27
C ALA A 63 -16.34 14.90 -16.82
N GLY A 64 -16.75 13.75 -17.34
CA GLY A 64 -15.86 12.77 -17.95
C GLY A 64 -15.10 13.30 -19.18
N GLU A 65 -15.71 14.18 -19.97
CA GLU A 65 -15.07 14.82 -21.13
C GLU A 65 -14.11 15.94 -20.73
N ASN A 66 -14.43 16.69 -19.67
CA ASN A 66 -13.71 17.89 -19.25
C ASN A 66 -12.66 17.65 -18.16
N THR A 67 -12.75 16.54 -17.44
CA THR A 67 -11.77 16.18 -16.41
C THR A 67 -10.49 15.72 -17.11
N PRO A 68 -9.33 16.37 -16.85
CA PRO A 68 -8.07 15.87 -17.35
C PRO A 68 -7.94 14.40 -16.97
N LEU A 69 -7.52 13.57 -17.93
CA LEU A 69 -7.14 12.21 -17.60
C LEU A 69 -6.22 12.26 -16.37
N PRO A 70 -6.44 11.40 -15.36
CA PRO A 70 -5.55 11.33 -14.21
C PRO A 70 -4.12 11.32 -14.77
N PRO A 71 -3.22 12.16 -14.22
CA PRO A 71 -1.87 12.27 -14.75
C PRO A 71 -1.37 10.85 -14.96
N VAL A 72 -1.03 10.52 -16.22
CA VAL A 72 -0.50 9.20 -16.57
C VAL A 72 0.52 8.93 -15.51
N THR A 73 0.26 7.92 -14.66
CA THR A 73 1.11 7.56 -13.52
C THR A 73 2.53 7.80 -13.99
N PRO A 74 3.28 8.76 -13.39
CA PRO A 74 4.59 9.13 -13.89
C PRO A 74 5.27 7.80 -14.14
N ASN A 75 5.74 7.58 -15.38
CA ASN A 75 6.24 6.29 -15.81
C ASN A 75 7.38 5.95 -14.86
N VAL A 76 7.08 5.32 -13.72
CA VAL A 76 8.01 5.17 -12.62
C VAL A 76 8.99 4.18 -13.20
N GLN A 77 10.15 4.66 -13.67
CA GLN A 77 11.12 3.84 -14.39
C GLN A 77 11.85 2.91 -13.41
N CYS A 78 11.10 2.15 -12.63
CA CYS A 78 11.57 1.02 -11.84
C CYS A 78 12.18 -0.06 -12.73
N GLU A 79 11.77 -0.15 -13.99
CA GLU A 79 12.26 -1.15 -14.95
C GLU A 79 13.76 -1.07 -15.22
N LYS A 80 14.43 0.02 -14.82
CA LYS A 80 15.88 0.19 -14.96
C LYS A 80 16.63 0.14 -13.63
N LYS A 81 15.93 -0.10 -12.51
CA LYS A 81 16.52 -0.13 -11.18
C LYS A 81 16.72 -1.56 -10.71
N LYS A 82 17.91 -1.82 -10.16
CA LYS A 82 18.34 -3.10 -9.59
C LYS A 82 18.31 -2.97 -8.06
N ALA A 83 17.66 -3.91 -7.39
CA ALA A 83 17.66 -4.00 -5.93
C ALA A 83 17.46 -5.45 -5.48
N ASP A 84 17.75 -5.74 -4.22
CA ASP A 84 17.19 -6.91 -3.56
C ASP A 84 16.10 -6.41 -2.61
N ILE A 85 14.87 -6.91 -2.79
CA ILE A 85 13.71 -6.45 -2.03
C ILE A 85 13.10 -7.64 -1.29
N ILE A 86 12.94 -7.53 0.02
CA ILE A 86 12.23 -8.53 0.82
C ILE A 86 10.97 -7.89 1.42
N PHE A 87 9.82 -8.49 1.13
CA PHE A 87 8.54 -8.11 1.72
C PHE A 87 8.29 -8.94 3.00
N ALA A 88 7.96 -8.27 4.10
CA ALA A 88 7.45 -8.87 5.32
C ALA A 88 5.95 -8.61 5.43
N LEU A 89 5.16 -9.69 5.38
CA LEU A 89 3.70 -9.64 5.33
C LEU A 89 3.10 -10.14 6.63
N ASP A 90 2.27 -9.32 7.27
CA ASP A 90 1.58 -9.68 8.48
C ASP A 90 0.48 -10.71 8.19
N GLN A 91 0.58 -11.89 8.79
CA GLN A 91 -0.44 -12.93 8.70
C GLN A 91 -1.12 -13.18 10.06
N SER A 92 -1.04 -12.22 10.97
CA SER A 92 -1.60 -12.30 12.32
C SER A 92 -3.12 -12.36 12.33
N THR A 93 -3.67 -12.54 13.53
CA THR A 93 -5.11 -12.70 13.75
C THR A 93 -5.90 -11.44 13.39
N SER A 94 -5.31 -10.23 13.51
CA SER A 94 -5.99 -8.95 13.26
C SER A 94 -6.45 -8.80 11.80
N ILE A 95 -5.70 -9.38 10.86
CA ILE A 95 -6.06 -9.45 9.44
C ILE A 95 -7.45 -10.10 9.25
N GLY A 96 -7.79 -11.07 10.11
CA GLY A 96 -9.15 -11.58 10.30
C GLY A 96 -9.67 -12.57 9.25
N SER A 97 -9.07 -12.64 8.05
CA SER A 97 -9.46 -13.65 7.04
C SER A 97 -8.46 -13.80 5.90
N GLN A 98 -8.51 -14.94 5.21
CA GLN A 98 -7.79 -15.15 3.94
C GLN A 98 -8.15 -14.11 2.88
N LYS A 99 -9.39 -13.61 2.84
CA LYS A 99 -9.82 -12.59 1.87
C LYS A 99 -9.09 -11.26 2.12
N ASN A 100 -8.95 -10.87 3.39
CA ASN A 100 -8.23 -9.66 3.75
C ASN A 100 -6.73 -9.82 3.47
N PHE A 101 -6.13 -10.94 3.86
CA PHE A 101 -4.74 -11.22 3.55
C PHE A 101 -4.46 -11.19 2.04
N SER A 102 -5.39 -11.67 1.20
CA SER A 102 -5.27 -11.56 -0.25
C SER A 102 -5.17 -10.12 -0.77
N ILE A 103 -5.74 -9.13 -0.07
CA ILE A 103 -5.59 -7.70 -0.43
C ILE A 103 -4.14 -7.25 -0.24
N GLU A 104 -3.46 -7.70 0.83
CA GLU A 104 -2.03 -7.44 1.02
C GLU A 104 -1.17 -8.10 -0.07
N LEU A 105 -1.49 -9.36 -0.39
CA LEU A 105 -0.79 -10.08 -1.46
C LEU A 105 -0.96 -9.40 -2.82
N ASP A 106 -2.16 -8.91 -3.11
CA ASP A 106 -2.47 -8.19 -4.35
C ASP A 106 -1.75 -6.85 -4.42
N PHE A 107 -1.66 -6.13 -3.30
CA PHE A 107 -0.85 -4.90 -3.19
C PHE A 107 0.63 -5.17 -3.48
N VAL A 108 1.24 -6.18 -2.85
CA VAL A 108 2.64 -6.55 -3.11
C VAL A 108 2.84 -6.99 -4.56
N ASN A 109 1.93 -7.80 -5.10
CA ASN A 109 1.99 -8.24 -6.49
C ASN A 109 1.85 -7.08 -7.48
N TYR A 110 1.06 -6.04 -7.15
CA TYR A 110 0.99 -4.82 -7.95
C TYR A 110 2.36 -4.15 -8.05
N LEU A 111 3.06 -3.98 -6.92
CA LEU A 111 4.41 -3.41 -6.89
C LEU A 111 5.38 -4.25 -7.73
N ILE A 112 5.42 -5.57 -7.48
CA ILE A 112 6.32 -6.51 -8.17
C ILE A 112 6.14 -6.49 -9.68
N LYS A 113 4.90 -6.39 -10.17
CA LYS A 113 4.62 -6.34 -11.62
C LYS A 113 5.27 -5.16 -12.33
N LYS A 114 5.56 -4.08 -11.59
CA LYS A 114 6.18 -2.84 -12.08
C LYS A 114 7.71 -2.82 -11.94
N LEU A 115 8.29 -3.81 -11.25
CA LEU A 115 9.73 -3.95 -11.09
C LEU A 115 10.34 -4.80 -12.22
N ALA A 116 11.59 -4.52 -12.60
CA ALA A 116 12.38 -5.40 -13.47
C ALA A 116 12.91 -6.60 -12.66
N VAL A 117 12.07 -7.63 -12.48
CA VAL A 117 12.46 -8.83 -11.73
C VAL A 117 13.23 -9.79 -12.64
N ALA A 118 14.54 -9.90 -12.40
CA ALA A 118 15.45 -10.81 -13.11
C ALA A 118 16.68 -11.12 -12.24
N SER A 119 17.43 -12.16 -12.60
CA SER A 119 18.60 -12.61 -11.82
C SER A 119 19.68 -11.54 -11.62
N ASP A 120 19.85 -10.65 -12.58
CA ASP A 120 20.82 -9.55 -12.61
C ASP A 120 20.18 -8.16 -12.46
N GLU A 121 18.86 -8.09 -12.34
CA GLU A 121 18.09 -6.87 -12.10
C GLU A 121 17.61 -6.83 -10.64
N THR A 122 16.29 -6.76 -10.41
CA THR A 122 15.69 -6.85 -9.08
C THR A 122 15.42 -8.29 -8.67
N ARG A 123 15.77 -8.66 -7.43
CA ARG A 123 15.42 -9.96 -6.82
C ARG A 123 14.40 -9.75 -5.71
N ILE A 124 13.43 -10.65 -5.63
CA ILE A 124 12.34 -10.57 -4.65
C ILE A 124 12.43 -11.70 -3.63
N GLY A 125 12.39 -11.36 -2.36
CA GLY A 125 12.15 -12.29 -1.27
C GLY A 125 10.84 -11.97 -0.57
N ALA A 126 10.32 -12.92 0.17
CA ALA A 126 9.13 -12.71 0.98
C ALA A 126 9.17 -13.55 2.25
N VAL A 127 8.81 -12.90 3.35
CA VAL A 127 8.60 -13.50 4.66
C VAL A 127 7.17 -13.20 5.08
N VAL A 128 6.54 -14.15 5.76
CA VAL A 128 5.31 -13.88 6.50
C VAL A 128 5.64 -13.89 7.99
N PHE A 129 4.88 -13.17 8.80
CA PHE A 129 5.11 -13.17 10.23
C PHE A 129 3.81 -13.08 11.02
N SER A 130 3.84 -13.68 12.21
CA SER A 130 2.79 -13.59 13.23
C SER A 130 3.42 -13.83 14.60
N ASP A 131 3.14 -14.97 15.25
CA ASP A 131 3.89 -15.44 16.43
C ASP A 131 5.32 -15.85 16.08
N ASP A 132 5.57 -16.28 14.85
CA ASP A 132 6.89 -16.57 14.30
C ASP A 132 7.04 -15.99 12.90
N SER A 133 8.27 -15.96 12.36
CA SER A 133 8.54 -15.57 10.97
C SER A 133 8.91 -16.78 10.12
N GLU A 134 8.35 -16.81 8.90
CA GLU A 134 8.60 -17.86 7.93
C GLU A 134 9.00 -17.24 6.59
N ARG A 135 10.21 -17.53 6.14
CA ARG A 135 10.67 -17.19 4.79
C ARG A 135 10.03 -18.12 3.76
N ARG A 136 9.15 -17.58 2.94
CA ARG A 136 8.42 -18.32 1.90
C ARG A 136 9.00 -18.15 0.49
N LEU A 137 9.88 -17.16 0.31
CA LEU A 137 10.61 -16.95 -0.94
C LEU A 137 12.00 -16.39 -0.64
N GLU A 138 13.06 -17.10 -1.04
CA GLU A 138 14.43 -16.60 -0.97
C GLU A 138 14.77 -15.72 -2.17
N LEU A 139 15.68 -14.74 -2.01
CA LEU A 139 16.11 -13.85 -3.10
C LEU A 139 16.71 -14.61 -4.29
N ARG A 140 17.36 -15.75 -4.04
CA ARG A 140 17.93 -16.59 -5.11
C ARG A 140 16.86 -17.18 -6.03
N ASP A 141 15.66 -17.41 -5.50
CA ASP A 141 14.54 -18.05 -6.19
C ASP A 141 13.60 -17.02 -6.80
N GLY A 142 13.54 -15.81 -6.22
CA GLY A 142 12.71 -14.70 -6.73
C GLY A 142 13.33 -13.90 -7.87
N ILE A 143 13.74 -14.60 -8.92
CA ILE A 143 14.44 -14.03 -10.10
C ILE A 143 13.60 -14.06 -11.39
N ASN A 144 12.34 -14.48 -11.31
CA ASN A 144 11.40 -14.47 -12.42
C ASN A 144 10.07 -13.87 -11.95
N ARG A 145 9.66 -12.76 -12.57
CA ARG A 145 8.46 -12.00 -12.18
C ARG A 145 7.21 -12.86 -12.06
N ASP A 146 6.90 -13.63 -13.09
CA ASP A 146 5.64 -14.39 -13.15
C ASP A 146 5.61 -15.49 -12.09
N SER A 147 6.74 -16.21 -11.93
CA SER A 147 6.90 -17.21 -10.86
C SER A 147 6.80 -16.60 -9.45
N VAL A 148 7.36 -15.40 -9.24
CA VAL A 148 7.26 -14.69 -7.96
C VAL A 148 5.82 -14.32 -7.65
N VAL A 149 5.11 -13.74 -8.62
CA VAL A 149 3.69 -13.35 -8.48
C VAL A 149 2.83 -14.58 -8.16
N ASP A 150 3.03 -15.68 -8.89
CA ASP A 150 2.31 -16.93 -8.67
C ASP A 150 2.61 -17.55 -7.30
N THR A 151 3.83 -17.36 -6.79
CA THR A 151 4.24 -17.88 -5.48
C THR A 151 3.58 -17.07 -4.36
N ILE A 152 3.69 -15.74 -4.40
CA ILE A 152 3.12 -14.85 -3.38
C ILE A 152 1.60 -14.98 -3.34
N HIS A 153 0.92 -15.08 -4.49
CA HIS A 153 -0.53 -15.24 -4.55
C HIS A 153 -1.04 -16.52 -3.83
N LYS A 154 -0.19 -17.53 -3.66
CA LYS A 154 -0.54 -18.80 -2.99
C LYS A 154 -0.37 -18.75 -1.47
N PHE A 155 0.23 -17.69 -0.92
CA PHE A 155 0.44 -17.57 0.51
C PHE A 155 -0.89 -17.67 1.27
N LYS A 156 -0.87 -18.46 2.34
CA LYS A 156 -2.03 -18.66 3.20
C LYS A 156 -1.93 -17.76 4.42
N TRP A 157 -3.09 -17.21 4.79
CA TRP A 157 -3.25 -16.49 6.03
C TRP A 157 -2.99 -17.41 7.22
N GLY A 158 -2.30 -16.88 8.22
CA GLY A 158 -2.00 -17.54 9.47
C GLY A 158 -2.88 -17.01 10.61
N THR A 159 -2.46 -17.28 11.83
CA THR A 159 -3.02 -16.67 13.04
C THR A 159 -1.90 -16.47 14.03
N GLY A 160 -2.10 -15.62 15.03
CA GLY A 160 -1.11 -15.29 16.04
C GLY A 160 -1.09 -13.80 16.33
N ASN A 161 -0.04 -13.35 17.04
CA ASN A 161 0.23 -11.94 17.32
C ASN A 161 1.12 -11.34 16.23
N THR A 162 1.63 -10.13 16.45
CA THR A 162 2.36 -9.33 15.44
C THR A 162 3.81 -9.11 15.89
N TYR A 163 4.64 -10.16 15.85
CA TYR A 163 6.06 -10.09 16.24
C TYR A 163 6.96 -9.59 15.10
N MET A 164 6.97 -8.27 14.92
CA MET A 164 7.77 -7.61 13.87
C MET A 164 9.28 -7.79 14.07
N ASP A 165 9.75 -7.96 15.32
CA ASP A 165 11.14 -8.28 15.64
C ASP A 165 11.63 -9.53 14.92
N LYS A 166 10.78 -10.58 14.87
CA LYS A 166 11.10 -11.82 14.17
C LYS A 166 11.16 -11.63 12.66
N ALA A 167 10.26 -10.82 12.11
CA ALA A 167 10.28 -10.46 10.70
C ALA A 167 11.57 -9.70 10.33
N PHE A 168 11.97 -8.71 11.13
CA PHE A 168 13.22 -7.98 10.91
C PHE A 168 14.45 -8.88 11.02
N ALA A 169 14.47 -9.81 11.98
CA ALA A 169 15.54 -10.79 12.12
C ALA A 169 15.62 -11.74 10.92
N ASP A 170 14.48 -12.27 10.44
CA ASP A 170 14.44 -13.12 9.25
C ASP A 170 14.88 -12.35 8.00
N MET A 171 14.38 -11.13 7.78
CA MET A 171 14.82 -10.30 6.65
C MET A 171 16.34 -10.05 6.67
N ARG A 172 16.92 -9.81 7.86
CA ARG A 172 18.37 -9.62 8.02
C ARG A 172 19.17 -10.82 7.52
N GLU A 173 18.69 -12.03 7.77
CA GLU A 173 19.29 -13.26 7.23
C GLU A 173 18.99 -13.45 5.74
N GLY A 174 17.81 -13.04 5.29
CA GLY A 174 17.37 -13.14 3.90
C GLY A 174 18.25 -12.34 2.92
N PHE A 175 18.83 -11.22 3.36
CA PHE A 175 19.76 -10.42 2.55
C PHE A 175 21.19 -10.97 2.48
N LEU A 176 21.49 -12.09 3.14
CA LEU A 176 22.83 -12.68 3.07
C LEU A 176 23.12 -13.22 1.66
N PRO A 177 24.38 -13.16 1.17
CA PRO A 177 24.76 -13.78 -0.09
C PRO A 177 24.39 -15.26 -0.20
N ALA A 178 24.47 -15.96 0.94
CA ALA A 178 24.07 -17.36 1.04
C ALA A 178 22.59 -17.59 0.71
N LYS A 179 21.72 -16.57 0.73
CA LYS A 179 20.29 -16.57 0.42
C LYS A 179 19.93 -15.87 -0.89
N GLY A 180 20.95 -15.42 -1.63
CA GLY A 180 20.79 -14.70 -2.90
C GLY A 180 20.84 -13.18 -2.79
N GLY A 181 21.08 -12.62 -1.61
CA GLY A 181 21.33 -11.18 -1.46
C GLY A 181 22.68 -10.75 -2.05
N ARG A 182 22.78 -9.47 -2.38
CA ARG A 182 23.96 -8.85 -3.02
C ARG A 182 24.37 -7.58 -2.25
N PRO A 183 24.60 -7.67 -0.92
CA PRO A 183 24.97 -6.51 -0.11
C PRO A 183 26.25 -5.87 -0.64
N GLY A 184 26.25 -4.54 -0.74
CA GLY A 184 27.36 -3.75 -1.29
C GLY A 184 27.42 -3.71 -2.82
N LEU A 185 26.60 -4.49 -3.54
CA LEU A 185 26.52 -4.46 -5.01
C LEU A 185 25.24 -3.77 -5.52
N VAL A 186 24.12 -3.94 -4.82
CA VAL A 186 22.83 -3.30 -5.12
C VAL A 186 22.14 -2.85 -3.82
N PRO A 187 21.22 -1.87 -3.87
CA PRO A 187 20.36 -1.52 -2.74
C PRO A 187 19.65 -2.75 -2.16
N GLN A 188 19.63 -2.85 -0.84
CA GLN A 188 18.88 -3.86 -0.09
C GLN A 188 17.68 -3.17 0.55
N ILE A 189 16.45 -3.62 0.27
CA ILE A 189 15.23 -2.93 0.68
C ILE A 189 14.30 -3.90 1.40
N ALA A 190 13.97 -3.60 2.65
CA ALA A 190 12.96 -4.31 3.42
C ALA A 190 11.63 -3.54 3.38
N VAL A 191 10.52 -4.21 3.07
CA VAL A 191 9.19 -3.61 3.06
C VAL A 191 8.31 -4.35 4.06
N LEU A 192 7.97 -3.70 5.17
CA LEU A 192 7.05 -4.21 6.19
C LEU A 192 5.62 -3.79 5.86
N LEU A 193 4.69 -4.74 5.80
CA LEU A 193 3.24 -4.52 5.76
C LEU A 193 2.61 -5.05 7.06
N THR A 194 1.76 -4.25 7.71
CA THR A 194 1.10 -4.63 8.97
C THR A 194 -0.22 -3.88 9.19
N ASP A 195 -1.21 -4.56 9.78
CA ASP A 195 -2.44 -3.93 10.28
C ASP A 195 -2.46 -3.78 11.81
N GLY A 196 -1.46 -4.31 12.50
CA GLY A 196 -1.34 -4.27 13.96
C GLY A 196 -0.11 -3.53 14.48
N SER A 197 -0.14 -3.20 15.78
CA SER A 197 1.05 -2.76 16.53
C SER A 197 1.98 -3.95 16.83
N ALA A 198 3.28 -3.68 16.90
CA ALA A 198 4.24 -4.71 17.32
C ALA A 198 3.87 -5.25 18.71
N THR A 199 3.95 -6.58 18.87
CA THR A 199 3.71 -7.23 20.18
C THR A 199 4.78 -6.87 21.20
N ASP A 200 6.03 -6.70 20.73
CA ASP A 200 7.13 -6.10 21.49
C ASP A 200 7.75 -4.94 20.70
N PRO A 201 7.27 -3.70 20.90
CA PRO A 201 7.75 -2.55 20.15
C PRO A 201 9.24 -2.23 20.35
N TYR A 202 9.77 -2.48 21.55
CA TYR A 202 11.17 -2.18 21.88
C TYR A 202 12.13 -3.15 21.19
N THR A 203 11.80 -4.44 21.21
CA THR A 203 12.60 -5.45 20.51
C THR A 203 12.46 -5.29 19.00
N ALA A 204 11.27 -4.95 18.49
CA ALA A 204 11.06 -4.64 17.08
C ALA A 204 11.92 -3.45 16.62
N GLU A 205 11.98 -2.36 17.41
CA GLU A 205 12.85 -1.23 17.11
C GLU A 205 14.34 -1.63 17.10
N SER A 206 14.76 -2.45 18.06
CA SER A 206 16.13 -2.96 18.14
C SER A 206 16.51 -3.77 16.89
N GLU A 207 15.66 -4.68 16.44
CA GLU A 207 15.91 -5.49 15.24
C GLU A 207 15.84 -4.66 13.95
N ALA A 208 14.90 -3.71 13.85
CA ALA A 208 14.86 -2.75 12.74
C ALA A 208 16.18 -1.95 12.65
N ASN A 209 16.72 -1.51 13.79
CA ASN A 209 18.00 -0.80 13.83
C ASN A 209 19.17 -1.70 13.42
N LYS A 210 19.19 -2.98 13.80
CA LYS A 210 20.21 -3.94 13.32
C LYS A 210 20.14 -4.10 11.80
N LEU A 211 18.93 -4.19 11.25
CA LEU A 211 18.71 -4.30 9.80
C LEU A 211 19.19 -3.03 9.07
N LYS A 212 18.86 -1.84 9.57
CA LYS A 212 19.36 -0.55 9.07
C LYS A 212 20.90 -0.45 9.12
N ASN A 213 21.50 -0.89 10.23
CA ASN A 213 22.95 -0.90 10.40
C ASN A 213 23.68 -1.84 9.41
N ASN A 214 22.98 -2.85 8.87
CA ASN A 214 23.48 -3.71 7.80
C ASN A 214 23.36 -3.08 6.40
N GLY A 215 22.95 -1.81 6.31
CA GLY A 215 22.80 -1.08 5.04
C GLY A 215 21.49 -1.37 4.32
N VAL A 216 20.49 -1.93 5.01
CA VAL A 216 19.16 -2.19 4.45
C VAL A 216 18.27 -0.96 4.66
N GLU A 217 17.60 -0.53 3.59
CA GLU A 217 16.58 0.53 3.65
C GLU A 217 15.22 -0.07 4.00
N ILE A 218 14.60 0.41 5.08
CA ILE A 218 13.30 -0.09 5.56
C ILE A 218 12.19 0.86 5.12
N PHE A 219 11.17 0.27 4.50
CA PHE A 219 9.86 0.83 4.22
C PHE A 219 8.85 0.22 5.18
N ALA A 220 7.99 1.05 5.76
CA ALA A 220 6.96 0.63 6.71
C ALA A 220 5.59 1.08 6.23
N ILE A 221 4.70 0.12 5.99
CA ILE A 221 3.36 0.35 5.46
C ILE A 221 2.36 -0.16 6.49
N GLY A 222 1.66 0.79 7.12
CA GLY A 222 0.65 0.52 8.13
C GLY A 222 -0.76 0.61 7.57
N VAL A 223 -1.62 -0.28 8.04
CA VAL A 223 -3.07 -0.20 7.88
C VAL A 223 -3.69 0.12 9.25
N LYS A 224 -4.92 0.61 9.29
CA LYS A 224 -5.68 0.85 10.53
C LYS A 224 -5.49 -0.25 11.58
N GLY A 225 -4.96 0.16 12.72
CA GLY A 225 -4.56 -0.70 13.83
C GLY A 225 -3.05 -0.69 14.08
N ALA A 226 -2.25 -0.36 13.07
CA ALA A 226 -0.82 -0.15 13.22
C ALA A 226 -0.50 1.17 13.94
N ASP A 227 0.56 1.16 14.75
CA ASP A 227 1.06 2.35 15.43
C ASP A 227 1.97 3.15 14.50
N ARG A 228 1.44 4.25 13.96
CA ARG A 228 2.18 5.13 13.04
C ARG A 228 3.49 5.64 13.63
N ASN A 229 3.52 6.00 14.92
CA ASN A 229 4.72 6.54 15.55
C ASN A 229 5.81 5.46 15.64
N ALA A 230 5.41 4.21 15.93
CA ALA A 230 6.34 3.08 15.92
C ALA A 230 6.87 2.78 14.51
N LEU A 231 6.01 2.82 13.48
CA LEU A 231 6.45 2.63 12.10
C LEU A 231 7.49 3.68 11.65
N GLU A 232 7.38 4.92 12.15
CA GLU A 232 8.37 5.98 11.93
C GLU A 232 9.74 5.66 12.56
N THR A 233 9.80 4.93 13.68
CA THR A 233 11.08 4.51 14.27
C THR A 233 11.70 3.32 13.52
N TYR A 234 10.87 2.47 12.93
CA TYR A 234 11.33 1.31 12.16
C TYR A 234 11.88 1.70 10.78
N ALA A 235 11.16 2.57 10.07
CA ALA A 235 11.54 3.01 8.73
C ALA A 235 12.91 3.73 8.71
N SER A 236 13.60 3.67 7.56
CA SER A 236 14.90 4.33 7.42
C SER A 236 14.80 5.84 7.19
N ARG A 237 13.67 6.32 6.65
CA ARG A 237 13.43 7.74 6.32
C ARG A 237 11.96 8.09 6.53
N PRO A 238 11.62 9.35 6.88
CA PRO A 238 10.23 9.77 7.01
C PRO A 238 9.36 9.50 5.77
N ARG A 239 9.94 9.60 4.57
CA ARG A 239 9.26 9.34 3.30
C ARG A 239 9.05 7.84 2.98
N ASN A 240 9.63 6.94 3.77
CA ASN A 240 9.48 5.50 3.63
C ASN A 240 8.32 4.95 4.48
N VAL A 241 7.55 5.83 5.13
CA VAL A 241 6.39 5.47 5.96
C VAL A 241 5.12 5.78 5.19
N PHE A 242 4.29 4.76 5.00
CA PHE A 242 2.98 4.88 4.38
C PHE A 242 1.92 4.38 5.34
N PHE A 243 0.75 5.01 5.32
CA PHE A 243 -0.34 4.64 6.21
C PHE A 243 -1.68 4.84 5.52
N VAL A 244 -2.58 3.88 5.67
CA VAL A 244 -3.96 3.94 5.15
C VAL A 244 -4.96 3.56 6.24
N ASP A 245 -6.13 4.20 6.20
CA ASP A 245 -7.18 4.03 7.21
C ASP A 245 -7.98 2.73 7.05
N GLU A 246 -7.85 2.04 5.91
CA GLU A 246 -8.50 0.76 5.65
C GLU A 246 -7.64 -0.10 4.71
N LEU A 247 -7.73 -1.42 4.85
CA LEU A 247 -6.94 -2.36 4.06
C LEU A 247 -7.20 -2.22 2.56
N ILE A 248 -8.46 -1.97 2.18
CA ILE A 248 -8.85 -1.74 0.79
C ILE A 248 -8.20 -0.50 0.18
N ALA A 249 -7.77 0.47 1.00
CA ALA A 249 -7.15 1.70 0.53
C ALA A 249 -5.66 1.55 0.24
N LEU A 250 -5.05 0.37 0.45
CA LEU A 250 -3.68 0.08 0.02
C LEU A 250 -3.47 0.38 -1.47
N ASN A 251 -4.48 0.15 -2.31
CA ASN A 251 -4.43 0.47 -3.74
C ASN A 251 -4.20 1.96 -4.03
N THR A 252 -4.62 2.85 -3.13
CA THR A 252 -4.51 4.31 -3.30
C THR A 252 -3.10 4.83 -3.08
N ILE A 253 -2.25 4.05 -2.39
CA ILE A 253 -0.85 4.42 -2.10
C ILE A 253 0.15 3.66 -2.96
N SER A 254 -0.28 2.69 -3.77
CA SER A 254 0.61 1.81 -4.55
C SER A 254 1.61 2.58 -5.41
N ASP A 255 1.16 3.61 -6.13
CA ASP A 255 2.05 4.39 -7.00
C ASP A 255 3.00 5.30 -6.22
N ALA A 256 2.56 5.80 -5.05
CA ALA A 256 3.42 6.57 -4.16
C ALA A 256 4.52 5.70 -3.55
N VAL A 257 4.17 4.49 -3.10
CA VAL A 257 5.12 3.48 -2.62
C VAL A 257 6.09 3.09 -3.72
N LEU A 258 5.58 2.83 -4.93
CA LEU A 258 6.41 2.50 -6.08
C LEU A 258 7.38 3.63 -6.44
N THR A 259 6.91 4.88 -6.39
CA THR A 259 7.74 6.07 -6.63
C THR A 259 8.92 6.14 -5.67
N GLU A 260 8.68 5.92 -4.38
CA GLU A 260 9.75 5.93 -3.37
C GLU A 260 10.66 4.70 -3.44
N LEU A 261 10.11 3.51 -3.71
CA LEU A 261 10.92 2.29 -3.93
C LEU A 261 11.89 2.43 -5.10
N CYS A 262 11.53 3.26 -6.08
CA CYS A 262 12.30 3.49 -7.29
C CYS A 262 12.99 4.85 -7.32
N ALA A 263 13.01 5.59 -6.21
CA ALA A 263 13.77 6.83 -6.05
C ALA A 263 15.28 6.56 -6.01
#